data_AF-A0A1A6H4F0-F1
#
_entry.id   AF-A0A1A6H4F0-F1
#
_cell.length_a   1.000
_cell.length_b   1.000
_cell.length_c   1.000
_cell.angle_alpha   90.00
_cell.angle_beta   90.00
_cell.angle_gamma   90.00
#
_symmetry.space_group_name_H-M   'P 1'
#
loop_
_entity.id
_entity.type
_entity.pdbx_description
1 polymer ?
#
loop_
_entity_poly.entity_id
_entity_poly.type
_entity_poly.pdbx_seq_one_letter_code
_entity_poly.pdbx_strand_id
1 'polypeptide(L)'
;ESDSSVAIDRSFLSMLPGQSLTDKLYNIWIRLQSHVNIVFDSEMDKLMLEKYPGIRQILEKKEGLFRKHMMGKRVDYAARSVICPDMYINTNEIGIPM
;
A
#
# COMPACT_ATOMS: atom_id res chain seq x y z
N GLU A 1 7.95 -31.00 41.13
CA GLU A 1 8.86 -29.87 41.38
C GLU A 1 8.59 -28.77 40.37
N SER A 2 8.43 -27.56 40.91
CA SER A 2 8.44 -26.24 40.26
C SER A 2 7.54 -26.01 39.03
N ASP A 3 6.29 -25.61 39.31
CA ASP A 3 5.56 -24.65 38.48
C ASP A 3 6.43 -23.40 38.30
N SER A 4 7.02 -23.24 37.12
CA SER A 4 7.58 -21.97 36.69
C SER A 4 6.41 -21.05 36.36
N SER A 5 5.84 -20.43 37.40
CA SER A 5 5.01 -19.25 37.27
C SER A 5 5.87 -18.14 36.68
N VAL A 6 5.93 -18.11 35.34
CA VAL A 6 6.47 -16.97 34.60
C VAL A 6 5.71 -15.77 35.13
N ALA A 7 6.37 -14.94 35.91
CA ALA A 7 5.81 -13.71 36.42
C ALA A 7 5.46 -12.86 35.20
N ILE A 8 4.21 -12.95 34.75
CA ILE A 8 3.69 -12.12 33.68
C ILE A 8 3.77 -10.71 34.24
N ASP A 9 4.75 -9.95 33.77
CA ASP A 9 4.99 -8.60 34.25
C ASP A 9 3.76 -7.75 33.92
N ARG A 10 2.91 -7.49 34.92
CA ARG A 10 1.64 -6.77 34.76
C ARG A 10 1.85 -5.26 34.64
N SER A 11 3.11 -4.80 34.65
CA SER A 11 3.50 -3.40 34.45
C SER A 11 2.84 -2.79 33.20
N PHE A 12 2.71 -3.56 32.11
CA PHE A 12 2.07 -3.11 30.87
C PHE A 12 0.59 -2.71 31.04
N LEU A 13 -0.13 -3.29 32.00
CA LEU A 13 -1.54 -2.97 32.25
C LEU A 13 -1.73 -1.54 32.78
N SER A 14 -0.68 -0.91 33.30
CA SER A 14 -0.72 0.48 33.76
C SER A 14 -0.60 1.50 32.63
N MET A 15 0.06 1.15 31.52
CA MET A 15 0.20 2.01 30.33
C MET A 15 -1.07 2.09 29.48
N LEU A 16 -2.05 1.23 29.74
CA LEU A 16 -3.24 1.08 28.91
C LEU A 16 -4.36 2.01 29.40
N PRO A 17 -4.96 2.81 28.51
CA PRO A 17 -6.03 3.73 28.88
C PRO A 17 -7.30 2.95 29.26
N GLY A 18 -7.88 3.28 30.42
CA GLY A 18 -9.12 2.66 30.93
C GLY A 18 -9.08 2.51 32.45
N GLN A 19 -10.23 2.66 33.11
CA GLN A 19 -10.35 2.51 34.56
C GLN A 19 -10.60 1.04 34.95
N SER A 20 -11.50 0.34 34.24
CA SER A 20 -11.72 -1.09 34.42
C SER A 20 -10.79 -1.94 33.54
N LEU A 21 -10.53 -3.18 33.96
CA LEU A 21 -9.80 -4.17 33.18
C LEU A 21 -10.51 -4.49 31.84
N THR A 22 -11.85 -4.48 31.86
CA THR A 22 -12.67 -4.62 30.65
C THR A 22 -12.49 -3.45 29.69
N ASP A 23 -12.41 -2.23 30.20
CA ASP A 23 -12.25 -1.03 29.39
C ASP A 23 -10.87 -0.99 28.75
N LYS A 24 -9.83 -1.39 29.50
CA LYS A 24 -8.46 -1.53 28.98
C LYS A 24 -8.40 -2.52 27.82
N LEU A 25 -9.01 -3.70 27.99
CA LEU A 25 -9.11 -4.71 26.93
C LEU A 25 -9.82 -4.17 25.69
N TYR A 26 -10.96 -3.51 25.88
CA TYR A 26 -11.75 -2.94 24.80
C TYR A 26 -11.00 -1.84 24.04
N ASN A 27 -10.29 -0.95 24.75
CA ASN A 27 -9.52 0.13 24.15
C ASN A 27 -8.32 -0.39 23.32
N ILE A 28 -7.64 -1.44 23.80
CA ILE A 28 -6.56 -2.09 23.06
C ILE A 28 -7.11 -2.76 21.81
N TRP A 29 -8.23 -3.47 21.94
CA TRP A 29 -8.88 -4.14 20.83
C TRP A 29 -9.26 -3.16 19.73
N ILE A 30 -9.90 -2.04 20.08
CA ILE A 30 -10.23 -0.98 19.11
C ILE A 30 -8.97 -0.41 18.47
N ARG A 31 -7.92 -0.14 19.27
CA ARG A 31 -6.67 0.39 18.75
C ARG A 31 -6.02 -0.58 17.75
N LEU A 32 -5.98 -1.86 18.06
CA LEU A 32 -5.47 -2.89 17.16
C LEU A 32 -6.30 -2.95 15.88
N GLN A 33 -7.63 -2.95 15.99
CA GLN A 33 -8.52 -2.98 14.84
C GLN A 33 -8.31 -1.76 13.93
N SER A 34 -8.15 -0.57 14.52
CA SER A 34 -7.85 0.65 13.79
C SER A 34 -6.52 0.54 13.04
N HIS A 35 -5.47 0.04 13.68
CA HIS A 35 -4.18 -0.16 13.03
C HIS A 35 -4.26 -1.16 11.87
N VAL A 36 -4.98 -2.26 12.03
CA VAL A 36 -5.20 -3.24 10.93
C VAL A 36 -5.98 -2.60 9.78
N ASN A 37 -7.04 -1.84 10.08
CA ASN A 37 -7.84 -1.17 9.06
C ASN A 37 -7.00 -0.19 8.23
N ILE A 38 -6.13 0.60 8.87
CA ILE A 38 -5.27 1.57 8.16
C ILE A 38 -4.31 0.87 7.17
N VAL A 39 -3.81 -0.32 7.50
CA VAL A 39 -2.92 -1.10 6.62
C VAL A 39 -3.65 -1.54 5.34
N PHE A 40 -4.91 -1.96 5.47
CA PHE A 40 -5.70 -2.38 4.31
C PHE A 40 -6.24 -1.19 3.52
N ASP A 41 -6.82 -0.23 4.22
CA ASP A 41 -7.51 0.92 3.64
C ASP A 41 -7.34 2.18 4.53
N SER A 42 -6.47 3.08 4.09
CA SER A 42 -6.18 4.34 4.79
C SER A 42 -7.32 5.35 4.75
N GLU A 43 -8.35 5.12 3.93
CA GLU A 43 -9.53 6.00 3.87
C GLU A 43 -10.53 5.67 4.98
N MET A 44 -10.44 4.48 5.58
CA MET A 44 -11.33 4.08 6.68
C MET A 44 -11.06 4.84 7.98
N ASP A 45 -9.83 5.30 8.21
CA ASP A 45 -9.52 6.14 9.36
C ASP A 45 -9.59 7.62 8.98
N LYS A 46 -10.53 8.37 9.56
CA LYS A 46 -10.71 9.82 9.32
C LYS A 46 -9.93 10.68 10.31
N LEU A 47 -9.33 10.09 11.36
CA LEU A 47 -8.73 10.81 12.47
C LEU A 47 -7.21 11.00 12.31
N MET A 48 -6.53 10.08 11.61
CA MET A 48 -5.09 10.21 11.33
C MET A 48 -4.80 11.19 10.20
N LEU A 49 -4.00 12.21 10.50
CA LEU A 49 -3.53 13.25 9.57
C LEU A 49 -2.38 12.76 8.68
N GLU A 50 -1.51 11.88 9.19
CA GLU A 50 -0.46 11.22 8.39
C GLU A 50 -0.96 9.86 7.90
N LYS A 51 -1.46 9.83 6.66
CA LYS A 51 -1.97 8.62 6.02
C LYS A 51 -0.91 8.01 5.12
N TYR A 52 -0.42 6.83 5.49
CA TYR A 52 0.31 5.97 4.56
C TYR A 52 -0.68 5.26 3.65
N PRO A 53 -0.40 5.12 2.33
CA PRO A 53 -1.31 4.44 1.41
C PRO A 53 -1.41 2.95 1.76
N GLY A 54 -2.63 2.48 1.98
CA GLY A 54 -2.95 1.10 2.28
C GLY A 54 -2.87 0.23 1.03
N ILE A 55 -3.00 -1.07 1.25
CA ILE A 55 -2.90 -2.08 0.19
C ILE A 55 -3.92 -1.82 -0.92
N ARG A 56 -5.16 -1.45 -0.56
CA ARG A 56 -6.22 -1.14 -1.52
C ARG A 56 -5.85 0.04 -2.41
N GLN A 57 -5.30 1.11 -1.83
CA GLN A 57 -4.86 2.29 -2.58
C GLN A 57 -3.73 1.97 -3.58
N ILE A 58 -2.84 1.04 -3.23
CA ILE A 58 -1.74 0.61 -4.12
C ILE A 58 -2.28 -0.20 -5.31
N LEU A 59 -3.37 -0.95 -5.13
CA LEU A 59 -3.95 -1.79 -6.17
C LEU A 59 -4.91 -1.01 -7.08
N GLU A 60 -5.79 -0.18 -6.53
CA GLU A 60 -6.95 0.36 -7.23
C GLU A 60 -6.75 1.76 -7.86
N LYS A 61 -5.72 2.51 -7.45
CA LYS A 61 -5.47 3.85 -8.01
C LYS A 61 -5.18 3.78 -9.52
N LYS A 62 -5.35 4.91 -10.22
CA LYS A 62 -4.99 5.04 -11.64
C LYS A 62 -3.52 4.68 -11.90
N GLU A 63 -2.65 5.03 -10.96
CA GLU A 63 -1.24 4.62 -10.93
C GLU A 63 -0.97 3.31 -10.17
N GLY A 64 -2.01 2.54 -9.87
CA GLY A 64 -1.92 1.30 -9.12
C GLY A 64 -1.30 0.15 -9.92
N LEU A 65 -1.09 -0.97 -9.24
CA LEU A 65 -0.38 -2.13 -9.79
C LEU A 65 -0.98 -2.62 -11.12
N PHE A 66 -2.31 -2.77 -11.18
CA PHE A 66 -2.95 -3.33 -12.37
C PHE A 66 -2.80 -2.43 -13.60
N ARG A 67 -3.12 -1.14 -13.49
CA ARG A 67 -3.12 -0.23 -14.65
C ARG A 67 -1.73 0.21 -15.06
N LYS A 68 -0.87 0.57 -14.09
CA LYS A 68 0.47 1.12 -14.36
C LYS A 68 1.52 0.04 -14.61
N HIS A 69 1.32 -1.17 -14.08
CA HIS A 69 2.34 -2.21 -14.12
C HIS A 69 1.86 -3.56 -14.66
N MET A 70 0.57 -3.83 -14.89
CA MET A 70 0.17 -5.10 -15.53
C MET A 70 -0.44 -4.89 -16.92
N MET A 71 -1.29 -3.87 -17.09
CA MET A 71 -1.99 -3.62 -18.36
C MET A 71 -1.11 -2.88 -19.39
N GLY A 72 -0.17 -2.05 -18.95
CA GLY A 72 0.80 -1.39 -19.81
C GLY A 72 2.10 -1.17 -19.05
N LYS A 73 3.20 -1.74 -19.54
CA LYS A 73 4.53 -1.57 -18.96
C LYS A 73 5.42 -0.79 -19.92
N ARG A 74 6.45 -0.13 -19.38
CA ARG A 74 7.59 0.28 -20.17
C ARG A 74 8.34 -0.97 -20.64
N VAL A 75 8.76 -0.97 -21.90
CA VAL A 75 9.42 -2.10 -22.55
C VAL A 75 10.83 -1.69 -22.97
N ASP A 76 11.72 -2.66 -23.00
CA ASP A 76 13.06 -2.50 -23.54
C ASP A 76 13.03 -2.61 -25.09
N TYR A 77 14.10 -2.17 -25.75
CA TYR A 77 14.24 -2.17 -27.22
C TYR A 77 13.15 -1.38 -27.96
N ALA A 78 12.75 -0.22 -27.43
CA ALA A 78 11.83 0.70 -28.08
C ALA A 78 12.44 2.09 -28.25
N ALA A 79 12.08 2.78 -29.32
CA ALA A 79 12.45 4.18 -29.59
C ALA A 79 11.22 5.00 -29.99
N ARG A 80 11.28 6.32 -29.80
CA ARG A 80 10.21 7.27 -30.17
C ARG A 80 10.82 8.45 -30.90
N SER A 81 10.30 8.77 -32.08
CA SER A 81 10.69 9.94 -32.88
C SER A 81 9.46 10.62 -33.48
N VAL A 82 9.65 11.82 -34.03
CA VAL A 82 8.63 12.54 -34.81
C VAL A 82 8.57 11.94 -36.22
N ILE A 83 7.37 11.84 -36.77
CA ILE A 83 7.16 11.33 -38.13
C ILE A 83 7.24 12.47 -39.15
N CYS A 84 7.88 12.21 -40.29
CA CYS A 84 7.92 13.09 -41.45
C CYS A 84 7.41 12.31 -42.69
N PRO A 85 6.72 12.97 -43.64
CA PRO A 85 6.26 12.31 -44.85
C PRO A 85 7.45 11.97 -45.76
N ASP A 86 7.46 10.76 -46.33
CA ASP A 86 8.43 10.32 -47.33
C ASP A 86 7.71 9.56 -48.46
N MET A 87 7.96 9.96 -49.71
CA MET A 87 7.34 9.39 -50.92
C MET A 87 8.18 8.26 -51.54
N TYR A 88 9.43 8.09 -51.11
CA TYR A 88 10.38 7.15 -51.69
C TYR A 88 10.45 5.80 -50.95
N ILE A 89 9.73 5.65 -49.83
CA ILE A 89 9.62 4.40 -49.08
C ILE A 89 8.37 3.62 -49.48
N ASN A 90 8.43 2.28 -49.40
CA ASN A 90 7.25 1.46 -49.64
C ASN A 90 6.23 1.58 -48.49
N THR A 91 4.96 1.25 -48.74
CA THR A 91 3.87 1.36 -47.76
C THR A 91 4.03 0.45 -46.53
N ASN A 92 4.92 -0.54 -46.61
CA ASN A 92 5.25 -1.49 -45.54
C ASN A 92 6.60 -1.21 -44.86
N GLU A 93 7.27 -0.10 -45.19
CA GLU A 93 8.60 0.26 -44.66
C GLU A 93 8.53 1.45 -43.70
N ILE A 94 9.58 1.61 -42.87
CA ILE A 94 9.76 2.76 -41.98
C ILE A 94 11.21 3.23 -42.00
N GLY A 95 11.42 4.53 -42.14
CA GLY A 95 12.75 5.14 -42.05
C GLY A 95 13.24 5.19 -40.61
N ILE A 96 14.40 4.58 -40.33
CA ILE A 96 15.07 4.64 -39.02
C ILE A 96 16.28 5.58 -39.14
N PRO A 97 16.40 6.62 -38.29
CA PRO A 97 17.58 7.48 -38.28
C PRO A 97 18.82 6.70 -37.82
N MET A 98 19.97 6.97 -38.45
CA MET A 98 21.28 6.41 -38.06
C MET A 98 21.91 7.14 -36.88
#